data_AF-A0AAD1BLQ8-F1
#
_entry.id   AF-A0AAD1BLQ8-F1
#
_cell.length_a   1.000
_cell.length_b   1.000
_cell.length_c   1.000
_cell.angle_alpha   90.00
_cell.angle_beta   90.00
_cell.angle_gamma   90.00
#
_symmetry.space_group_name_H-M   'P 1'
#
loop_
_entity.id
_entity.type
_entity.pdbx_description
1 polymer ?
#
loop_
_entity_poly.entity_id
_entity_poly.type
_entity_poly.pdbx_seq_one_letter_code
_entity_poly.pdbx_strand_id
1 'polypeptide(L)' 'MQERYEEANIYIDQAIKNDTTPSGVLFEHAGDIYYHVGKTAEALVSWQQALKLGDKSATLKKKIELQKYIAE' A
#
# COMPACT_ATOMS: atom_id res chain seq x y z
N MET A 1 -1.19 -20.13 7.82
CA MET A 1 -0.90 -19.06 6.84
C MET A 1 -1.72 -17.79 7.11
N GLN A 2 -2.88 -17.88 7.78
CA GLN A 2 -3.73 -16.73 8.14
C GLN A 2 -3.14 -15.81 9.24
N GLU A 3 -2.46 -16.36 10.24
CA GLU A 3 -2.00 -15.57 11.42
C GLU A 3 -0.98 -14.46 11.06
N ARG A 4 -0.02 -14.74 10.18
CA ARG A 4 0.97 -13.73 9.71
C ARG A 4 0.35 -12.58 8.91
N TYR A 5 -0.81 -12.83 8.28
CA TYR A 5 -1.50 -11.80 7.51
C TYR A 5 -2.26 -10.84 8.43
N GLU A 6 -2.73 -11.30 9.59
CA GLU A 6 -3.39 -10.45 10.59
C GLU A 6 -2.39 -9.51 11.27
N GLU A 7 -1.21 -10.02 11.64
CA GLU A 7 -0.15 -9.18 12.26
C GLU A 7 0.30 -8.04 11.34
N ALA A 8 0.55 -8.33 10.06
CA ALA A 8 0.97 -7.32 9.10
C ALA A 8 -0.10 -6.22 8.88
N ASN A 9 -1.38 -6.57 8.95
CA ASN A 9 -2.46 -5.57 8.90
C ASN A 9 -2.45 -4.67 10.14
N ILE A 10 -2.20 -5.24 11.32
CA ILE A 10 -2.16 -4.45 12.55
C ILE A 10 -1.04 -3.40 12.46
N TYR A 11 0.14 -3.79 11.97
CA TYR A 11 1.25 -2.83 11.82
C TYR A 11 0.99 -1.75 10.78
N ILE A 12 0.40 -2.09 9.62
CA ILE A 12 0.10 -1.09 8.59
C ILE A 12 -1.02 -0.14 9.02
N ASP A 13 -2.06 -0.66 9.67
CA ASP A 13 -3.17 0.14 10.18
C ASP A 13 -2.70 1.06 11.31
N GLN A 14 -1.80 0.58 12.17
CA GLN A 14 -1.14 1.42 13.18
C GLN A 14 -0.26 2.50 12.54
N ALA A 15 0.52 2.16 11.51
CA ALA A 15 1.35 3.14 10.81
C ALA A 15 0.48 4.24 10.17
N ILE A 16 -0.60 3.87 9.47
CA ILE A 16 -1.56 4.82 8.87
C ILE A 16 -2.26 5.66 9.95
N LYS A 17 -2.65 5.05 11.07
CA LYS A 17 -3.37 5.73 12.16
C LYS A 17 -2.48 6.68 12.97
N ASN A 18 -1.21 6.34 13.14
CA ASN A 18 -0.25 7.12 13.91
C ASN A 18 0.47 8.18 13.07
N ASP A 19 0.43 8.06 11.74
CA ASP A 19 0.97 9.10 10.87
C ASP A 19 0.02 10.31 10.85
N THR A 20 0.49 11.41 11.42
CA THR A 20 -0.25 12.68 11.47
C THR A 20 -0.17 13.44 10.15
N THR A 21 0.68 13.02 9.21
CA THR A 21 0.85 13.64 7.89
C THR A 21 0.72 12.58 6.80
N PRO A 22 -0.49 12.38 6.25
CA PRO A 22 -0.71 11.44 5.15
C PRO A 22 0.24 11.74 3.98
N SER A 23 1.18 10.83 3.70
CA SER A 23 2.13 10.97 2.60
C SER A 23 1.86 9.95 1.50
N GLY A 24 2.06 10.35 0.24
CA GLY A 24 1.93 9.44 -0.90
C GLY A 24 2.77 8.16 -0.73
N VAL A 25 4.02 8.34 -0.29
CA VAL A 25 4.99 7.27 -0.05
C VAL A 25 4.51 6.27 0.99
N LEU A 26 3.90 6.74 2.09
CA LEU A 26 3.31 5.84 3.10
C LEU A 26 2.25 4.94 2.48
N PHE A 27 1.34 5.52 1.70
CA PHE A 27 0.28 4.76 1.06
C PHE A 27 0.80 3.84 -0.05
N GLU A 28 1.88 4.21 -0.74
CA GLU A 28 2.51 3.31 -1.71
C GLU A 28 3.11 2.08 -1.03
N HIS A 29 3.88 2.28 0.05
CA HIS A 29 4.43 1.17 0.84
C HIS A 29 3.35 0.31 1.50
N ALA A 30 2.27 0.93 1.98
CA ALA A 30 1.12 0.18 2.47
C ALA A 30 0.52 -0.70 1.37
N GLY A 31 0.42 -0.18 0.14
CA GLY A 31 -0.05 -0.97 -0.99
C GLY A 31 0.86 -2.16 -1.31
N ASP A 32 2.18 -1.94 -1.28
CA ASP A 32 3.16 -3.01 -1.52
C ASP A 32 3.07 -4.11 -0.45
N ILE A 33 2.96 -3.72 0.83
CA ILE A 33 2.80 -4.66 1.94
C ILE A 33 1.48 -5.45 1.80
N TYR A 34 0.36 -4.76 1.55
CA TYR A 34 -0.94 -5.40 1.32
C TYR A 34 -0.89 -6.41 0.18
N TYR A 35 -0.21 -6.10 -0.91
CA TYR A 35 -0.05 -7.01 -2.02
C TYR A 35 0.71 -8.28 -1.61
N HIS A 36 1.83 -8.14 -0.89
CA HIS A 36 2.64 -9.28 -0.44
C HIS A 36 1.96 -10.17 0.61
N VAL A 37 0.96 -9.64 1.32
CA VAL A 37 0.13 -10.42 2.26
C VAL A 37 -1.13 -11.02 1.62
N GLY A 38 -1.26 -10.95 0.29
CA GLY A 38 -2.40 -11.52 -0.44
C GLY A 38 -3.66 -10.66 -0.41
N LYS A 39 -3.56 -9.41 0.05
CA LYS A 39 -4.65 -8.43 0.15
C LYS A 39 -4.65 -7.46 -1.02
N THR A 40 -4.84 -7.99 -2.21
CA THR A 40 -4.74 -7.21 -3.46
C THR A 40 -5.77 -6.09 -3.55
N ALA A 41 -6.95 -6.25 -2.95
CA ALA A 41 -7.97 -5.20 -2.94
C ALA A 41 -7.53 -4.00 -2.08
N GLU A 42 -7.03 -4.24 -0.87
CA GLU A 42 -6.46 -3.20 -0.01
C GLU A 42 -5.22 -2.56 -0.64
N ALA A 43 -4.39 -3.35 -1.33
CA ALA A 43 -3.24 -2.84 -2.06
C ALA A 43 -3.63 -1.78 -3.10
N LEU A 44 -4.68 -2.06 -3.88
CA LEU A 44 -5.19 -1.13 -4.89
C LEU A 44 -5.74 0.15 -4.26
N VAL A 45 -6.45 0.05 -3.13
CA VAL A 45 -6.96 1.21 -2.40
C VAL A 45 -5.81 2.10 -1.94
N SER A 46 -4.77 1.50 -1.35
CA SER A 46 -3.58 2.21 -0.88
C SER A 46 -2.81 2.87 -2.03
N TRP A 47 -2.53 2.16 -3.12
CA TRP A 47 -1.86 2.76 -4.28
C TRP A 47 -2.68 3.90 -4.92
N GLN A 48 -4.01 3.77 -4.98
CA GLN A 48 -4.87 4.87 -5.45
C GLN A 48 -4.81 6.09 -4.52
N GLN A 49 -4.71 5.87 -3.22
CA GLN A 49 -4.55 6.95 -2.25
C GLN A 49 -3.19 7.63 -2.39
N ALA A 50 -2.11 6.86 -2.60
CA ALA A 50 -0.78 7.39 -2.89
C ALA A 50 -0.81 8.31 -4.13
N LEU A 51 -1.48 7.87 -5.19
CA LEU A 51 -1.61 8.65 -6.42
C LEU A 51 -2.40 9.96 -6.19
N LYS A 52 -3.47 9.91 -5.38
CA LYS A 52 -4.27 11.10 -5.01
C LYS A 52 -3.48 12.10 -4.17
N LEU A 53 -2.58 11.63 -3.32
CA LEU A 53 -1.69 12.47 -2.52
C LEU A 53 -0.50 13.03 -3.31
N GLY A 54 -0.45 12.75 -4.61
CA GLY A 54 0.55 13.30 -5.52
C GLY A 54 1.89 12.56 -5.47
N ASP A 55 1.90 11.29 -5.04
CA ASP A 55 3.08 10.46 -5.18
C ASP A 55 3.51 10.36 -6.65
N LYS A 56 4.82 10.38 -6.87
CA LYS A 56 5.44 10.45 -8.18
C LYS A 56 6.29 9.22 -8.49
N SER A 57 6.17 8.14 -7.72
CA SER A 57 6.84 6.89 -8.07
C SER A 57 6.55 6.50 -9.51
N ALA A 58 7.61 6.12 -10.22
CA ALA A 58 7.55 5.71 -11.61
C ALA A 58 6.75 4.40 -11.79
N THR A 59 6.61 3.61 -10.72
CA THR A 59 5.95 2.30 -10.77
C THR A 59 4.49 2.35 -10.33
N LEU A 60 4.09 3.33 -9.52
CA LEU A 60 2.77 3.41 -8.89
C LEU A 60 1.59 3.25 -9.88
N LYS A 61 1.60 4.00 -10.99
CA LYS A 61 0.53 3.91 -11.99
C LYS A 61 0.44 2.52 -12.62
N LYS A 62 1.60 1.91 -12.89
CA LYS A 62 1.67 0.55 -13.44
C LYS A 62 1.21 -0.50 -12.42
N LYS A 63 1.53 -0.32 -11.13
CA LYS A 63 1.04 -1.18 -10.05
C LYS A 63 -0.49 -1.19 -9.99
N ILE A 64 -1.12 -0.02 -10.12
CA ILE A 64 -2.59 0.14 -10.15
C ILE A 64 -3.20 -0.50 -11.40
N GLU A 65 -2.64 -0.21 -12.58
CA GLU A 65 -3.17 -0.70 -13.85
C GLU A 65 -3.07 -2.23 -13.98
N LEU A 66 -1.92 -2.80 -13.60
CA LEU A 66 -1.66 -4.23 -13.69
C LEU A 66 -2.16 -5.00 -12.46
N GLN A 67 -2.57 -4.29 -11.41
CA GLN A 67 -2.94 -4.84 -10.11
C GLN A 67 -1.86 -5.78 -9.54
N LYS A 68 -0.59 -5.42 -9.75
CA LYS A 68 0.58 -6.23 -9.41
C LYS A 68 1.66 -5.35 -8.83
N TYR A 69 2.39 -5.89 -7.86
CA TYR A 69 3.62 -5.27 -7.40
C TYR A 69 4.66 -5.19 -8.53
N ILE A 70 5.32 -4.05 -8.61
CA ILE A 70 6.44 -3.77 -9.52
C ILE A 70 7.52 -3.14 -8.66
N ALA A 71 8.72 -3.70 -8.68
CA ALA A 71 9.86 -3.11 -7.99
C ALA A 71 10.25 -1.79 -8.67
N GLU A 72 10.63 -0.80 -7.85
CA GLU A 72 11.13 0.51 -8.32
C GLU A 72 12.47 0.42 -9.06
#